data_AF-B9GBA7-F1
#
_entry.id   AF-B9GBA7-F1
#
_cell.length_a   1.000
_cell.length_b   1.000
_cell.length_c   1.000
_cell.angle_alpha   90.00
_cell.angle_beta   90.00
_cell.angle_gamma   90.00
#
_symmetry.space_group_name_H-M   'P 1'
#
loop_
_entity.id
_entity.type
_entity.pdbx_description
1 polymer ?
#
loop_
_entity_poly.entity_id
_entity_poly.type
_entity_poly.pdbx_seq_one_letter_code
_entity_poly.pdbx_strand_id
1 'polypeptide(L)'
;METKFNENCAFSHLIETKQIGAKCKVQIHPKIGEVWAIYKNWSNKWVPSRSTRGTKYAIGKIVDSTEAFTLFGYLTKVDGYISVFKPDVRRGILKIPVKESLRFSHRIPSFCLTKEKGGKLHDCYELDPAAVPDVFLHKD
;
A
#
# COMPACT_ATOMS: atom_id res chain seq x y z
N MET A 1 -6.02 37.35 -5.58
CA MET A 1 -6.60 36.23 -6.34
C MET A 1 -6.18 34.95 -5.62
N GLU A 2 -7.09 34.33 -4.89
CA GLU A 2 -6.81 33.07 -4.19
C GLU A 2 -7.11 31.90 -5.13
N THR A 3 -6.07 31.18 -5.54
CA THR A 3 -6.23 29.88 -6.21
C THR A 3 -6.56 28.83 -5.17
N LYS A 4 -7.85 28.54 -5.00
CA LYS A 4 -8.32 27.32 -4.34
C LYS A 4 -8.03 26.13 -5.27
N PHE A 5 -6.97 25.38 -4.98
CA PHE A 5 -6.81 24.04 -5.55
C PHE A 5 -7.81 23.11 -4.88
N ASN A 6 -8.92 22.83 -5.56
CA ASN A 6 -9.83 21.74 -5.24
C ASN A 6 -9.69 20.68 -6.34
N GLU A 7 -8.55 20.01 -6.39
CA GLU A 7 -8.37 18.83 -7.22
C GLU A 7 -8.43 17.60 -6.32
N ASN A 8 -9.65 17.19 -5.97
CA ASN A 8 -9.87 15.78 -5.69
C ASN A 8 -9.77 15.04 -7.03
N CYS A 9 -8.55 14.76 -7.50
CA CYS A 9 -8.29 13.80 -8.57
C CYS A 9 -8.68 12.41 -8.04
N ALA A 10 -9.97 12.11 -8.07
CA ALA A 10 -10.48 10.80 -7.71
C ALA A 10 -10.01 9.80 -8.76
N PHE A 11 -9.11 8.90 -8.38
CA PHE A 11 -8.75 7.73 -9.16
C PHE A 11 -9.55 6.53 -8.64
N SER A 12 -9.99 5.66 -9.56
CA SER A 12 -10.69 4.42 -9.22
C SER A 12 -9.98 3.24 -9.86
N HIS A 13 -9.65 2.23 -9.06
CA HIS A 13 -9.12 0.96 -9.57
C HIS A 13 -10.15 -0.15 -9.39
N LEU A 14 -10.23 -1.03 -10.38
CA LEU A 14 -11.04 -2.23 -10.28
C LEU A 14 -10.40 -3.16 -9.24
N ILE A 15 -11.18 -3.52 -8.21
CA ILE A 15 -10.78 -4.44 -7.16
C ILE A 15 -11.61 -5.70 -7.30
N GLU A 16 -10.99 -6.87 -7.17
CA GLU A 16 -11.71 -8.13 -7.13
C GLU A 16 -12.28 -8.34 -5.73
N THR A 17 -13.61 -8.49 -5.64
CA THR A 17 -14.33 -8.49 -4.37
C THR A 17 -15.23 -9.70 -4.26
N LYS A 18 -15.30 -10.31 -3.07
CA LYS A 18 -16.34 -11.31 -2.77
C LYS A 18 -17.50 -10.60 -2.07
N GLN A 19 -18.69 -10.69 -2.65
CA GLN A 19 -19.92 -10.19 -2.04
C GLN A 19 -20.40 -11.16 -0.97
N ILE A 20 -20.69 -10.66 0.23
CA ILE A 20 -21.23 -11.47 1.33
C ILE A 20 -22.61 -10.92 1.74
N GLY A 21 -23.67 -11.62 1.34
CA GLY A 21 -25.05 -11.40 1.80
C GLY A 21 -25.83 -10.27 1.11
N ALA A 22 -27.00 -9.96 1.66
CA ALA A 22 -28.00 -9.01 1.12
C ALA A 22 -27.73 -7.52 1.44
N LYS A 23 -26.65 -7.21 2.17
CA LYS A 23 -26.23 -5.83 2.48
C LYS A 23 -24.92 -5.58 1.75
N CYS A 24 -24.75 -4.42 1.12
CA CYS A 24 -23.59 -3.97 0.34
C CYS A 24 -22.27 -3.94 1.15
N LYS A 25 -21.85 -5.07 1.68
CA LYS A 25 -20.58 -5.28 2.37
C LYS A 25 -19.66 -5.99 1.40
N VAL A 26 -18.58 -5.31 1.07
CA VAL A 26 -17.52 -5.79 0.20
C VAL A 26 -16.35 -6.12 1.09
N GLN A 27 -15.88 -7.37 1.03
CA GLN A 27 -14.66 -7.77 1.72
C GLN A 27 -13.52 -7.78 0.70
N ILE A 28 -12.53 -6.91 0.92
CA ILE A 28 -11.32 -6.85 0.10
C ILE A 28 -10.23 -7.61 0.87
N HIS A 29 -9.69 -8.63 0.23
CA HIS A 29 -8.65 -9.49 0.82
C HIS A 29 -7.33 -9.28 0.08
N PRO A 30 -6.24 -8.91 0.77
CA PRO A 30 -4.93 -8.82 0.15
C PRO A 30 -4.50 -10.17 -0.42
N LYS A 31 -4.01 -10.16 -1.67
CA LYS A 31 -3.55 -11.36 -2.37
C LYS A 31 -2.04 -11.42 -2.44
N ILE A 32 -1.50 -12.63 -2.43
CA ILE A 32 -0.07 -12.89 -2.60
C ILE A 32 0.42 -12.21 -3.88
N GLY A 33 1.52 -11.48 -3.78
CA GLY A 33 2.12 -10.76 -4.89
C GLY A 33 1.71 -9.28 -4.99
N GLU A 34 0.57 -8.88 -4.41
CA GLU A 34 0.09 -7.49 -4.49
C GLU A 34 0.91 -6.55 -3.59
N VAL A 35 1.04 -5.29 -4.02
CA VAL A 35 1.58 -4.21 -3.19
C VAL A 35 0.44 -3.46 -2.50
N TRP A 36 0.61 -3.20 -1.21
CA TRP A 36 -0.40 -2.61 -0.35
C TRP A 36 0.17 -1.50 0.53
N ALA A 37 -0.64 -0.47 0.75
CA ALA A 37 -0.44 0.48 1.84
C ALA A 37 -1.13 -0.04 3.11
N ILE A 38 -0.39 -0.06 4.22
CA ILE A 38 -0.92 -0.37 5.54
C ILE A 38 -0.77 0.80 6.50
N TYR A 39 -1.69 0.90 7.47
CA TYR A 39 -1.56 1.86 8.55
C TYR A 39 -0.51 1.40 9.57
N LYS A 40 0.52 2.23 9.82
CA LYS A 40 1.54 1.97 10.86
C LYS A 40 0.99 2.12 12.27
N ASN A 41 0.08 3.08 12.48
CA ASN A 41 -0.43 3.46 13.79
C ASN A 41 -1.74 2.72 14.15
N TRP A 42 -2.02 1.61 13.49
CA TRP A 42 -3.29 0.91 13.63
C TRP A 42 -3.49 0.41 15.08
N SER A 43 -4.71 0.56 15.58
CA SER A 43 -5.19 -0.08 16.80
C SER A 43 -6.69 -0.32 16.68
N ASN A 44 -7.26 -1.20 17.50
CA ASN A 44 -8.69 -1.54 17.44
C ASN A 44 -9.64 -0.35 17.67
N LYS A 45 -9.16 0.76 18.25
CA LYS A 45 -9.93 1.99 18.49
C LYS A 45 -9.58 3.11 17.48
N TRP A 46 -8.70 2.83 16.53
CA TRP A 46 -8.17 3.83 15.62
C TRP A 46 -9.13 4.07 14.45
N VAL A 47 -9.46 5.34 14.22
CA VAL A 47 -10.30 5.78 13.10
C VAL A 47 -9.47 6.75 12.26
N PRO A 48 -9.28 6.50 10.94
CA PRO A 48 -8.43 7.34 10.08
C PRO A 48 -8.78 8.83 10.13
N SER A 49 -10.08 9.18 10.09
CA SER A 49 -10.58 10.55 10.07
C SER A 49 -10.39 11.33 11.38
N ARG A 50 -10.05 10.65 12.49
CA ARG A 50 -9.92 11.26 13.81
C ARG A 50 -8.47 11.50 14.23
N SER A 51 -7.50 11.14 13.39
CA SER A 51 -6.09 11.24 13.75
C SER A 51 -5.52 12.64 13.48
N THR A 52 -5.23 13.40 14.53
CA THR A 52 -4.62 14.74 14.45
C THR A 52 -3.13 14.72 14.10
N ARG A 53 -2.48 13.54 14.12
CA ARG A 53 -1.03 13.36 13.93
C ARG A 53 -0.62 12.91 12.53
N GLY A 54 -1.52 12.99 11.55
CA GLY A 54 -1.32 12.47 10.20
C GLY A 54 -1.31 10.94 10.16
N THR A 55 -1.88 10.38 9.10
CA THR A 55 -1.90 8.95 8.91
C THR A 55 -0.51 8.46 8.48
N LYS A 56 0.11 7.60 9.30
CA LYS A 56 1.40 7.01 8.96
C LYS A 56 1.18 5.72 8.17
N TYR A 57 1.74 5.65 6.97
CA TYR A 57 1.67 4.49 6.10
C TYR A 57 2.98 3.69 6.09
N ALA A 58 2.87 2.40 5.80
CA ALA A 58 3.96 1.58 5.27
C ALA A 58 3.51 1.02 3.92
N ILE A 59 4.46 0.83 3.00
CA ILE A 59 4.24 0.16 1.72
C ILE A 59 4.95 -1.18 1.78
N GLY A 60 4.33 -2.20 1.21
CA GLY A 60 4.88 -3.54 1.21
C GLY A 60 4.13 -4.50 0.30
N LYS A 61 4.76 -5.62 0.01
CA LYS A 61 4.21 -6.69 -0.81
C LYS A 61 3.63 -7.80 0.06
N ILE A 62 2.51 -8.39 -0.35
CA ILE A 62 1.99 -9.59 0.29
C ILE A 62 2.86 -10.77 -0.12
N VAL A 63 3.55 -11.37 0.85
CA VAL A 63 4.44 -12.51 0.64
C VAL A 63 3.66 -13.82 0.72
N ASP A 64 2.68 -13.87 1.63
CA ASP A 64 1.83 -15.04 1.87
C ASP A 64 0.50 -14.61 2.47
N SER A 65 -0.55 -15.38 2.25
CA SER A 65 -1.84 -15.17 2.92
C SER A 65 -2.56 -16.49 3.20
N THR A 66 -3.08 -16.60 4.41
CA THR A 66 -3.85 -17.74 4.91
C THR A 66 -5.14 -17.23 5.54
N GLU A 67 -6.04 -18.14 5.90
CA GLU A 67 -7.26 -17.78 6.64
C GLU A 67 -7.00 -17.22 8.05
N ALA A 68 -5.78 -17.40 8.59
CA ALA A 68 -5.40 -16.94 9.92
C ALA A 68 -4.58 -15.63 9.90
N PHE A 69 -3.78 -15.39 8.87
CA PHE A 69 -2.89 -14.23 8.78
C PHE A 69 -2.46 -13.89 7.34
N THR A 70 -1.91 -12.69 7.19
CA THR A 70 -1.23 -12.22 5.99
C THR A 70 0.23 -11.86 6.33
N LEU A 71 1.18 -12.28 5.51
CA LEU A 71 2.59 -11.87 5.61
C LEU A 71 2.85 -10.68 4.71
N PHE A 72 3.34 -9.60 5.30
CA PHE A 72 3.61 -8.33 4.66
C PHE A 72 5.12 -8.07 4.66
N GLY A 73 5.75 -8.10 3.48
CA GLY A 73 7.15 -7.75 3.29
C GLY A 73 7.30 -6.26 3.00
N TYR A 74 8.08 -5.54 3.79
CA TYR A 74 8.24 -4.10 3.61
C TYR A 74 8.93 -3.75 2.29
N LEU A 75 8.50 -2.66 1.68
CA LEU A 75 9.15 -2.01 0.56
C LEU A 75 9.63 -0.62 0.99
N THR A 76 10.82 -0.22 0.53
CA THR A 76 11.36 1.13 0.72
C THR A 76 11.59 1.80 -0.62
N LYS A 77 11.38 3.12 -0.67
CA LYS A 77 11.64 3.91 -1.88
C LYS A 77 13.13 3.83 -2.24
N VAL A 78 13.41 3.78 -3.53
CA VAL A 78 14.76 3.86 -4.08
C VAL A 78 15.10 5.34 -4.31
N ASP A 79 16.23 5.78 -3.74
CA ASP A 79 16.68 7.16 -3.86
C ASP A 79 16.86 7.58 -5.33
N GLY A 80 16.47 8.81 -5.65
CA GLY A 80 16.53 9.36 -7.01
C GLY A 80 15.38 8.93 -7.94
N TYR A 81 14.44 8.10 -7.48
CA TYR A 81 13.24 7.72 -8.23
C TYR A 81 11.97 8.25 -7.55
N ILE A 82 10.94 8.56 -8.33
CA ILE A 82 9.68 9.10 -7.79
C ILE A 82 8.87 7.98 -7.11
N SER A 83 8.69 6.86 -7.80
CA SER A 83 7.77 5.78 -7.37
C SER A 83 8.38 4.38 -7.49
N VAL A 84 9.71 4.26 -7.51
CA VAL A 84 10.38 2.95 -7.52
C VAL A 84 10.71 2.52 -6.10
N PHE A 85 10.33 1.30 -5.75
CA PHE A 85 10.50 0.71 -4.43
C PHE A 85 11.21 -0.64 -4.51
N LYS A 86 11.95 -1.00 -3.47
CA LYS A 86 12.67 -2.28 -3.36
C LYS A 86 12.36 -3.00 -2.05
N PRO A 87 12.50 -4.33 -1.98
CA PRO A 87 12.42 -5.08 -0.73
C PRO A 87 13.31 -4.50 0.38
N ASP A 88 12.71 -4.23 1.54
CA ASP A 88 13.43 -3.79 2.74
C ASP A 88 13.75 -5.01 3.62
N VAL A 89 14.89 -5.64 3.31
CA VAL A 89 15.39 -6.83 4.01
C VAL A 89 15.68 -6.53 5.50
N ARG A 90 15.98 -5.27 5.85
CA ARG A 90 16.28 -4.88 7.24
C ARG A 90 15.02 -4.86 8.10
N ARG A 91 13.89 -4.40 7.56
CA ARG A 91 12.61 -4.43 8.27
C ARG A 91 11.99 -5.84 8.29
N GLY A 92 12.30 -6.67 7.31
CA GLY A 92 11.84 -8.06 7.26
C GLY A 92 10.35 -8.20 6.94
N ILE A 93 9.73 -9.22 7.52
CA ILE A 93 8.32 -9.60 7.28
C ILE A 93 7.49 -9.29 8.53
N LEU A 94 6.36 -8.61 8.33
CA LEU A 94 5.34 -8.39 9.34
C LEU A 94 4.22 -9.43 9.16
N LYS A 95 3.92 -10.19 10.22
CA LYS A 95 2.73 -11.05 10.27
C LYS A 95 1.53 -10.25 10.78
N ILE A 96 0.49 -10.11 9.96
CA ILE A 96 -0.75 -9.41 10.28
C ILE A 96 -1.86 -10.46 10.48
N PRO A 97 -2.37 -10.66 11.70
CA PRO A 97 -3.50 -11.55 11.94
C PRO A 97 -4.77 -11.08 11.20
N VAL A 98 -5.65 -11.99 10.78
CA VAL A 98 -6.89 -11.64 10.05
C VAL A 98 -7.82 -10.71 10.85
N LYS A 99 -7.80 -10.80 12.19
CA LYS A 99 -8.50 -9.84 13.08
C LYS A 99 -8.02 -8.38 12.92
N GLU A 100 -6.84 -8.17 12.35
CA GLU A 100 -6.24 -6.87 12.06
C GLU A 100 -6.33 -6.50 10.57
N SER A 101 -7.18 -7.17 9.79
CA SER A 101 -7.35 -6.92 8.34
C SER A 101 -7.71 -5.46 8.01
N LEU A 102 -8.34 -4.73 8.93
CA LEU A 102 -8.60 -3.29 8.80
C LEU A 102 -7.33 -2.42 8.80
N ARG A 103 -6.16 -3.02 9.01
CA ARG A 103 -4.86 -2.35 8.86
C ARG A 103 -4.49 -2.11 7.39
N PHE A 104 -5.04 -2.91 6.47
CA PHE A 104 -4.87 -2.71 5.03
C PHE A 104 -5.73 -1.53 4.57
N SER A 105 -5.07 -0.51 4.01
CA SER A 105 -5.74 0.71 3.54
C SER A 105 -6.24 0.53 2.12
N HIS A 106 -5.32 0.32 1.18
CA HIS A 106 -5.61 0.14 -0.24
C HIS A 106 -4.46 -0.59 -0.93
N ARG A 107 -4.80 -1.24 -2.05
CA ARG A 107 -3.83 -1.82 -2.98
C ARG A 107 -3.19 -0.68 -3.79
N ILE A 108 -1.88 -0.76 -3.99
CA ILE A 108 -1.13 0.12 -4.88
C ILE A 108 -0.82 -0.68 -6.15
N PRO A 109 -1.31 -0.26 -7.33
CA PRO A 109 -0.91 -0.87 -8.59
C PRO A 109 0.60 -0.81 -8.76
N SER A 110 1.20 -1.91 -9.20
CA SER A 110 2.66 -2.05 -9.26
C SER A 110 3.10 -2.88 -10.45
N PHE A 111 4.23 -2.53 -11.04
CA PHE A 111 4.92 -3.30 -12.07
C PHE A 111 6.30 -3.74 -11.57
N CYS A 112 6.66 -5.00 -11.78
CA CYS A 112 7.95 -5.54 -11.39
C CYS A 112 9.01 -5.24 -12.46
N LEU A 113 10.06 -4.53 -12.07
CA LEU A 113 11.15 -4.15 -12.96
C LEU A 113 12.13 -5.32 -13.08
N THR A 114 12.20 -5.93 -14.26
CA THR A 114 13.00 -7.15 -14.50
C THR A 114 14.23 -6.93 -15.38
N LYS A 115 14.20 -5.98 -16.33
CA LYS A 115 15.28 -5.79 -17.33
C LYS A 115 15.76 -4.35 -17.50
N GLU A 116 15.18 -3.40 -16.76
CA GLU A 116 15.43 -1.98 -16.96
C GLU A 116 16.81 -1.53 -16.45
N LYS A 117 17.39 -0.51 -17.10
CA LYS A 117 18.72 0.05 -16.83
C LYS A 117 19.84 -1.00 -16.64
N GLY A 118 19.87 -2.00 -17.52
CA GLY A 118 20.92 -3.03 -17.50
C GLY A 118 20.85 -3.97 -16.27
N GLY A 119 19.66 -4.15 -15.68
CA GLY A 119 19.46 -5.05 -14.54
C GLY A 119 19.70 -4.42 -13.17
N LYS A 120 20.06 -3.14 -13.09
CA LYS A 120 20.30 -2.43 -11.83
C LYS A 120 19.04 -2.31 -10.94
N LEU A 121 17.86 -2.38 -11.54
CA LEU A 121 16.56 -2.32 -10.86
C LEU A 121 15.87 -3.68 -10.76
N HIS A 122 16.59 -4.78 -10.98
CA HIS A 122 16.04 -6.12 -10.78
C HIS A 122 15.43 -6.24 -9.36
N ASP A 123 14.26 -6.85 -9.27
CA ASP A 123 13.44 -7.01 -8.05
C ASP A 123 12.89 -5.70 -7.43
N CYS A 124 12.96 -4.58 -8.16
CA CYS A 124 12.26 -3.36 -7.79
C CYS A 124 10.83 -3.33 -8.36
N TYR A 125 10.00 -2.50 -7.76
CA TYR A 125 8.61 -2.29 -8.14
C TYR A 125 8.40 -0.83 -8.46
N GLU A 126 7.98 -0.53 -9.68
CA GLU A 126 7.42 0.79 -9.99
C GLU A 126 5.95 0.80 -9.56
N LEU A 127 5.61 1.76 -8.71
CA LEU A 127 4.26 1.93 -8.16
C LEU A 127 3.55 3.06 -8.90
N ASP A 128 2.23 2.95 -9.04
CA ASP A 128 1.39 4.05 -9.54
C ASP A 128 1.46 5.23 -8.55
N PRO A 129 2.04 6.38 -8.94
CA PRO A 129 2.19 7.52 -8.06
C PRO A 129 0.86 8.04 -7.52
N ALA A 130 -0.24 7.91 -8.26
CA ALA A 130 -1.55 8.37 -7.81
C ALA A 130 -2.05 7.57 -6.58
N ALA A 131 -1.60 6.32 -6.44
CA ALA A 131 -1.95 5.44 -5.32
C ALA A 131 -0.87 5.39 -4.23
N VAL A 132 0.26 6.08 -4.38
CA VAL A 132 1.31 6.13 -3.35
C VAL A 132 1.01 7.28 -2.39
N PRO A 133 0.98 7.05 -1.06
CA PRO A 133 0.77 8.14 -0.11
C PRO A 133 1.82 9.26 -0.26
N ASP A 134 1.38 10.52 -0.30
CA ASP A 134 2.21 11.70 -0.61
C ASP A 134 3.50 11.81 0.21
N VAL A 135 3.48 11.32 1.45
CA VAL A 135 4.66 11.26 2.33
C VAL A 135 5.85 10.50 1.71
N PHE A 136 5.61 9.64 0.73
CA PHE A 136 6.65 8.93 -0.02
C PHE A 136 7.02 9.60 -1.35
N LEU A 137 6.30 10.61 -1.81
CA LEU A 137 6.49 11.20 -3.15
C LEU A 137 7.36 12.46 -3.16
N HIS A 138 7.65 13.05 -2.00
CA HIS A 138 8.55 14.19 -1.93
C HIS A 138 9.98 13.83 -2.41
N LYS A 139 10.59 14.77 -3.15
CA LYS A 139 12.01 14.76 -3.48
C LYS A 139 12.76 15.44 -2.34
N ASP A 140 13.75 14.76 -1.77
CA ASP A 140 14.79 15.42 -0.99
C ASP A 140 15.69 16.27 -1.91
#